data_AF-A0A7L3HNX2-F1
#
_entry.id   AF-A0A7L3HNX2-F1
#
_cell.length_a   1.000
_cell.length_b   1.000
_cell.length_c   1.000
_cell.angle_alpha   90.00
_cell.angle_beta   90.00
_cell.angle_gamma   90.00
#
_symmetry.space_group_name_H-M   'P 1'
#
loop_
_entity.id
_entity.type
_entity.pdbx_description
1 polymer ?
#
loop_
_entity_poly.entity_id
_entity_poly.type
_entity_poly.pdbx_seq_one_letter_code
_entity_poly.pdbx_strand_id
1 'polypeptide(L)' 'PPSIASSGDIPIITAVAGGQLLLECPEAAELHPNIEWHREGSLLQEDARRQVLAQGRFLQLRAVSAADGGEYSCRATSP' A
#
# COMPACT_ATOMS: atom_id res chain seq x y z
N PRO A 1 -28.79 15.17 -5.17
CA PRO A 1 -28.56 14.10 -6.17
C PRO A 1 -27.50 13.12 -5.66
N PRO A 2 -27.79 11.81 -5.48
CA PRO A 2 -26.82 10.91 -4.87
C PRO A 2 -25.85 10.42 -5.94
N SER A 3 -24.57 10.70 -5.76
CA SER A 3 -23.51 10.08 -6.53
C SER A 3 -23.23 8.72 -5.92
N ILE A 4 -23.52 7.65 -6.66
CA ILE A 4 -23.16 6.28 -6.31
C ILE A 4 -21.63 6.24 -6.26
N ALA A 5 -21.07 6.20 -5.04
CA ALA A 5 -19.66 5.88 -4.84
C ALA A 5 -19.49 4.37 -5.05
N SER A 6 -19.52 3.95 -6.32
CA SER A 6 -19.05 2.64 -6.71
C SER A 6 -18.26 2.83 -8.00
N SER A 7 -16.99 3.15 -7.83
CA SER A 7 -15.98 2.94 -8.84
C SER A 7 -14.72 2.61 -8.06
N GLY A 8 -14.26 1.37 -8.16
CA GLY A 8 -12.97 0.93 -7.66
C GLY A 8 -11.86 1.56 -8.50
N ASP A 9 -11.76 2.89 -8.47
CA ASP A 9 -10.69 3.64 -9.13
C ASP A 9 -9.42 3.43 -8.32
N ILE A 10 -8.57 2.55 -8.82
CA ILE A 10 -7.24 2.29 -8.25
C ILE A 10 -6.39 3.54 -8.50
N PRO A 11 -5.89 4.23 -7.46
CA PRO A 11 -5.10 5.44 -7.65
C PRO A 11 -3.78 5.10 -8.36
N ILE A 12 -3.50 5.81 -9.47
CA ILE A 12 -2.21 5.72 -10.15
C ILE A 12 -1.21 6.59 -9.40
N ILE A 13 -0.20 5.96 -8.81
CA ILE A 13 0.84 6.65 -8.04
C ILE A 13 2.17 6.52 -8.77
N THR A 14 2.81 7.65 -9.06
CA THR A 14 4.12 7.71 -9.72
C THR A 14 5.20 8.17 -8.75
N ALA A 15 6.37 7.56 -8.82
CA ALA A 15 7.53 7.94 -8.02
C ALA A 15 8.75 8.21 -8.91
N VAL A 16 9.63 9.08 -8.44
CA VAL A 16 10.91 9.36 -9.10
C VAL A 16 11.89 8.24 -8.78
N ALA A 17 12.59 7.74 -9.80
CA ALA A 17 13.61 6.71 -9.64
C ALA A 17 14.72 7.18 -8.67
N GLY A 18 15.16 6.29 -7.79
CA GLY A 18 16.09 6.59 -6.69
C GLY A 18 15.45 7.33 -5.51
N GLY A 19 14.21 7.79 -5.65
CA GLY A 19 13.46 8.49 -4.60
C GLY A 19 12.86 7.55 -3.56
N GLN A 20 12.03 8.15 -2.70
CA GLN A 20 11.22 7.46 -1.71
C GLN A 20 9.74 7.60 -2.07
N LEU A 21 8.99 6.53 -1.86
CA LEU A 21 7.53 6.49 -2.00
C LEU A 21 6.92 6.00 -0.69
N LEU A 22 5.85 6.66 -0.24
CA LEU A 22 5.06 6.24 0.91
C LEU A 22 3.63 5.96 0.42
N LEU A 23 3.18 4.73 0.57
CA LEU A 23 1.82 4.30 0.26
C LEU A 23 1.01 4.22 1.54
N GLU A 24 -0.23 4.67 1.47
CA GLU A 24 -1.12 4.80 2.62
C GLU A 24 -2.37 3.92 2.42
N CYS A 25 -2.70 3.05 3.38
CA CYS A 25 -3.85 2.14 3.32
C CYS A 25 -5.16 2.74 3.88
N PRO A 26 -6.09 3.24 3.05
CA PRO A 26 -7.22 4.07 3.50
C PRO A 26 -8.17 3.39 4.51
N GLU A 27 -8.25 2.05 4.52
CA GLU A 27 -9.19 1.26 5.35
C GLU A 27 -8.60 0.77 6.69
N ALA A 28 -7.67 1.50 7.29
CA ALA A 28 -7.25 1.21 8.66
C ALA A 28 -8.31 1.68 9.66
N ALA A 29 -9.42 0.94 9.75
CA ALA A 29 -10.41 1.13 10.80
C ALA A 29 -9.75 0.79 12.15
N GLU A 30 -9.88 1.68 13.13
CA GLU A 30 -9.31 1.58 14.49
C GLU A 30 -9.56 0.25 15.21
N LEU A 31 -10.51 -0.57 14.74
CA LEU A 31 -10.93 -1.81 15.38
C LEU A 31 -10.15 -3.06 14.94
N HIS A 32 -9.40 -3.04 13.82
CA HIS A 32 -8.66 -4.19 13.31
C HIS A 32 -7.23 -3.77 12.90
N PRO A 33 -6.24 -3.90 13.80
CA PRO A 33 -4.97 -3.16 13.69
C PRO A 33 -3.89 -3.85 12.85
N ASN A 34 -4.15 -5.02 12.26
CA ASN A 34 -3.15 -5.70 11.45
C ASN A 34 -3.46 -5.53 9.96
N ILE A 35 -2.60 -4.81 9.26
CA ILE A 35 -2.71 -4.58 7.82
C ILE A 35 -1.56 -5.28 7.12
N GLU A 36 -1.90 -6.12 6.16
CA GLU A 36 -0.94 -6.79 5.29
C GLU A 36 -0.89 -6.10 3.94
N TRP A 37 0.33 -5.80 3.49
CA TRP A 37 0.56 -5.29 2.15
C TRP A 37 0.79 -6.45 1.20
N HIS A 38 0.20 -6.35 0.02
CA HIS A 38 0.40 -7.28 -1.08
C HIS A 38 0.88 -6.52 -2.31
N ARG A 39 1.74 -7.15 -3.09
CA ARG A 39 2.18 -6.72 -4.40
C ARG A 39 1.78 -7.77 -5.41
N GLU A 40 1.02 -7.39 -6.43
CA GLU A 40 0.53 -8.31 -7.47
C GLU A 40 -0.18 -9.54 -6.85
N GLY A 41 -0.99 -9.29 -5.82
CA GLY A 41 -1.71 -10.32 -5.05
C GLY A 41 -0.87 -11.14 -4.05
N SER A 42 0.46 -11.07 -4.10
CA SER A 42 1.35 -11.80 -3.19
C SER A 42 1.73 -10.98 -1.96
N LEU A 43 1.85 -11.61 -0.79
CA LEU A 43 2.25 -10.93 0.45
C LEU A 43 3.60 -10.23 0.26
N LEU A 44 3.62 -8.91 0.48
CA LEU A 44 4.81 -8.10 0.32
C LEU A 44 5.82 -8.48 1.42
N GLN A 45 7.02 -8.82 0.98
CA GLN A 45 8.14 -9.09 1.87
C GLN A 45 8.89 -7.80 2.17
N GLU A 46 9.09 -7.53 3.46
CA GLU A 46 9.90 -6.41 3.92
C GLU A 46 11.39 -6.69 3.68
N ASP A 47 12.13 -5.62 3.35
CA ASP A 47 13.59 -5.65 3.22
C ASP A 47 14.18 -4.26 3.49
N ALA A 48 15.49 -4.09 3.30
CA ALA A 48 16.16 -2.81 3.51
C ALA A 48 15.54 -1.63 2.73
N ARG A 49 14.86 -1.87 1.61
CA ARG A 49 14.17 -0.85 0.80
C ARG A 49 12.66 -0.78 1.07
N ARG A 50 12.03 -1.86 1.49
CA ARG A 50 10.57 -2.00 1.69
C ARG A 50 10.25 -2.19 3.16
N GLN A 51 9.60 -1.22 3.78
CA GLN A 51 9.31 -1.22 5.21
C GLN A 51 7.84 -0.91 5.47
N VAL A 52 7.21 -1.70 6.33
CA VAL A 52 5.84 -1.51 6.75
C VAL A 52 5.84 -0.77 8.09
N LEU A 53 5.14 0.35 8.15
CA LEU A 53 5.15 1.28 9.27
C LEU A 53 3.76 1.42 9.89
N ALA A 54 3.71 1.91 11.13
CA ALA A 54 2.49 2.18 11.88
C ALA A 54 1.47 1.03 11.81
N GLN A 55 1.90 -0.17 12.21
CA GLN A 55 1.07 -1.38 12.25
C GLN A 55 0.42 -1.73 10.90
N GLY A 56 1.14 -1.49 9.79
CA GLY A 56 0.64 -1.81 8.46
C GLY A 56 -0.05 -0.65 7.76
N ARG A 57 -0.29 0.48 8.43
CA ARG A 57 -0.96 1.64 7.81
C ARG A 57 -0.21 2.20 6.60
N PHE A 58 1.12 2.20 6.66
CA PHE A 58 1.96 2.77 5.62
C PHE A 58 2.99 1.76 5.11
N LEU A 59 3.21 1.77 3.81
CA LEU A 59 4.31 1.06 3.16
C LEU A 59 5.30 2.06 2.59
N GLN A 60 6.53 2.03 3.10
CA GLN A 60 7.63 2.85 2.64
C GLN A 60 8.51 2.07 1.67
N LEU A 61 8.68 2.59 0.46
CA LEU A 61 9.64 2.13 -0.53
C LEU A 61 10.77 3.16 -0.69
N ARG A 62 12.02 2.72 -0.55
CA ARG A 62 13.23 3.54 -0.71
C ARG A 62 14.00 3.13 -1.95
N ALA A 63 14.71 4.07 -2.55
CA ALA A 63 15.47 3.86 -3.78
C ALA A 63 14.58 3.19 -4.85
N VAL A 64 13.41 3.79 -5.10
CA VAL A 64 12.40 3.25 -6.01
C VAL A 64 12.98 3.08 -7.41
N SER A 65 12.67 1.98 -8.06
CA SER A 65 13.10 1.66 -9.42
C SER A 65 11.91 1.22 -10.28
N ALA A 66 12.11 1.13 -11.59
CA ALA A 66 11.09 0.60 -12.50
C ALA A 66 10.66 -0.84 -12.11
N ALA A 67 11.56 -1.62 -11.49
CA ALA A 67 11.27 -2.98 -11.05
C ALA A 67 10.36 -3.04 -9.81
N ASP A 68 10.17 -1.91 -9.12
CA ASP A 68 9.25 -1.79 -7.99
C ASP A 68 7.84 -1.38 -8.43
N GLY A 69 7.62 -1.09 -9.73
CA GLY A 69 6.30 -0.84 -10.29
C GLY A 69 5.38 -2.06 -10.18
N GLY A 70 4.07 -1.80 -10.14
CA GLY A 70 3.04 -2.83 -10.06
C GLY A 70 1.82 -2.40 -9.26
N GLU A 71 0.88 -3.31 -9.10
CA GLU A 71 -0.29 -3.19 -8.26
C GLU A 71 0.08 -3.48 -6.80
N TYR A 72 -0.24 -2.52 -5.93
CA TYR A 72 -0.12 -2.65 -4.49
C TYR A 72 -1.51 -2.60 -3.88
N SER A 73 -1.80 -3.55 -3.00
CA SER A 73 -3.06 -3.59 -2.25
C SER A 73 -2.76 -3.81 -0.77
N CYS A 74 -3.54 -3.18 0.10
CA CYS A 74 -3.51 -3.48 1.52
C CYS A 74 -4.77 -4.24 1.92
N ARG A 75 -4.65 -5.15 2.90
CA ARG A 75 -5.79 -5.91 3.43
C ARG A 75 -5.74 -5.86 4.95
N ALA A 76 -6.85 -5.47 5.57
CA ALA A 76 -7.02 -5.61 7.01
C ALA A 76 -7.28 -7.07 7.36
N THR A 77 -6.56 -7.61 8.33
CA THR A 77 -6.78 -8.95 8.87
C THR A 77 -7.33 -8.87 10.29
N SER A 78 -8.34 -9.68 10.59
CA SER A 78 -8.80 -9.93 11.97
C SER A 78 -8.04 -11.12 12.53
N PRO A 79 -7.68 -11.14 13.82
CA PRO A 79 -7.30 -12.37 14.52
C PRO A 79 -8.43 -13.40 14.50
#